data_AF-A0A7C2R2X7-F1
#
_entry.id   AF-A0A7C2R2X7-F1
#
_cell.length_a   1.000
_cell.length_b   1.000
_cell.length_c   1.000
_cell.angle_alpha   90.00
_cell.angle_beta   90.00
_cell.angle_gamma   90.00
#
_symmetry.space_group_name_H-M   'P 1'
#
loop_
_entity.id
_entity.type
_entity.pdbx_description
1 polymer ?
#
loop_
_entity_poly.entity_id
_entity_poly.type
_entity_poly.pdbx_seq_one_letter_code
_entity_poly.pdbx_strand_id
1 'polypeptide(L)'
;MKTKTYLCNPKGGALLCLLLLVSCGFPASDGPAGSGTNRAVANYNYADVFAKSILFYEANWCGPDAGENRLAWRGPCHTGDGSDVGLDLAGGFHDAGDHVKFGVPQGYAASTLGWAYYEYKDVFQAKGQDGYMLNILKHFTDYFLASFPNSTTFHYQCGDGTTDHSYWGPPELQKTSRPTLYTATPSTPASDAAGGAAAALALMSVNYADRDSAYAATCLTAARGLYTFAKTYRGLSESGGFYGSTGYLDELCWAAVWLYVATGDQTYMSDIEGFLAEKGITDTNTYQNT
;
A
#
# COMPACT_ATOMS: atom_id res chain seq x y z
N MET A 1 -12.14 21.23 33.54
CA MET A 1 -10.72 21.24 33.16
C MET A 1 -10.41 19.84 32.64
N LYS A 2 -10.26 19.68 31.33
CA LYS A 2 -10.22 18.36 30.67
C LYS A 2 -8.88 17.68 30.93
N THR A 3 -8.91 16.54 31.60
CA THR A 3 -7.79 15.63 31.82
C THR A 3 -7.48 14.89 30.51
N LYS A 4 -6.28 15.11 29.97
CA LYS A 4 -5.68 14.27 28.93
C LYS A 4 -5.15 13.01 29.59
N THR A 5 -5.73 11.86 29.28
CA THR A 5 -5.12 10.57 29.58
C THR A 5 -4.06 10.30 28.51
N TYR A 6 -2.80 10.49 28.87
CA TYR A 6 -1.66 10.07 28.07
C TYR A 6 -1.45 8.57 28.32
N LEU A 7 -1.59 7.75 27.29
CA LEU A 7 -1.05 6.39 27.30
C LEU A 7 0.29 6.39 26.55
N CYS A 8 1.28 5.85 27.25
CA CYS A 8 2.65 5.54 26.88
C CYS A 8 3.72 6.65 27.04
N ASN A 9 4.58 6.38 28.04
CA ASN A 9 5.78 7.07 28.47
C ASN A 9 6.94 6.79 27.49
N PRO A 10 7.73 7.80 27.09
CA PRO A 10 8.87 7.62 26.20
C PRO A 10 10.09 7.21 27.01
N LYS A 11 10.37 5.90 27.09
CA LYS A 11 11.70 5.30 27.39
C LYS A 11 11.55 3.78 27.54
N GLY A 12 12.00 3.05 26.53
CA GLY A 12 12.04 1.58 26.55
C GLY A 12 11.34 0.96 25.35
N GLY A 13 11.87 1.20 24.14
CA GLY A 13 11.45 0.48 22.95
C GLY A 13 12.17 -0.86 22.86
N ALA A 14 11.42 -1.96 22.92
CA ALA A 14 11.88 -3.24 22.43
C ALA A 14 11.86 -3.19 20.90
N LEU A 15 13.05 -3.07 20.35
CA LEU A 15 13.36 -2.97 18.93
C LEU A 15 13.22 -4.37 18.30
N LEU A 16 12.15 -4.62 17.54
CA LEU A 16 12.20 -5.67 16.53
C LEU A 16 12.96 -5.08 15.34
N CYS A 17 14.27 -5.33 15.36
CA CYS A 17 15.28 -4.84 14.43
C CYS A 17 14.94 -5.10 12.96
N LEU A 18 14.62 -4.04 12.21
CA LEU A 18 15.23 -3.81 10.90
C LEU A 18 16.31 -2.74 11.11
N LEU A 19 17.57 -3.15 11.18
CA LEU A 19 18.70 -2.28 11.49
C LEU A 19 18.88 -1.16 10.44
N LEU A 20 18.63 0.09 10.84
CA LEU A 20 19.28 1.28 10.30
C LEU A 20 19.88 2.04 11.48
N LEU A 21 21.14 1.70 11.81
CA LEU A 21 21.93 2.38 12.84
C LEU A 21 22.26 3.80 12.38
N VAL A 22 21.60 4.79 12.99
CA VAL A 22 22.13 6.15 13.12
C VAL A 22 22.91 6.20 14.43
N SER A 23 24.24 6.14 14.37
CA SER A 23 25.10 6.36 15.53
C SER A 23 25.60 7.81 15.57
N CYS A 24 24.93 8.64 16.38
CA CYS A 24 25.49 9.87 16.91
C CYS A 24 26.09 9.58 18.31
N GLY A 25 27.34 9.99 18.51
CA GLY A 25 28.25 9.47 19.53
C GLY A 25 28.02 9.93 20.98
N PHE A 26 28.55 9.13 21.91
CA PHE A 26 28.92 9.49 23.28
C PHE A 26 30.19 8.70 23.68
N PRO A 27 31.01 9.20 24.63
CA PRO A 27 32.42 8.84 24.77
C PRO A 27 32.66 7.53 25.53
N ALA A 28 33.88 7.02 25.32
CA ALA A 28 34.41 5.71 25.69
C ALA A 28 34.45 5.38 27.19
N SER A 29 34.39 4.08 27.49
CA SER A 29 35.02 3.47 28.65
C SER A 29 35.84 2.26 28.19
N ASP A 30 37.16 2.31 28.40
CA ASP A 30 38.13 1.30 28.00
C ASP A 30 37.95 -0.03 28.77
N GLY A 31 37.80 -1.12 28.03
CA GLY A 31 37.89 -2.51 28.50
C GLY A 31 38.73 -3.35 27.53
N PRO A 32 39.47 -4.37 27.99
CA PRO A 32 40.57 -4.95 27.21
C PRO A 32 40.07 -5.76 26.01
N ALA A 33 40.74 -5.55 24.88
CA ALA A 33 40.40 -6.07 23.56
C ALA A 33 40.47 -7.60 23.49
N GLY A 34 39.31 -8.25 23.37
CA GLY A 34 39.20 -9.60 22.82
C GLY A 34 39.31 -9.54 21.29
N SER A 35 40.07 -10.46 20.68
CA SER A 35 40.27 -10.56 19.23
C SER A 35 38.98 -10.99 18.51
N GLY A 36 38.03 -10.07 18.37
CA GLY A 36 36.92 -10.18 17.44
C GLY A 36 37.42 -9.81 16.04
N THR A 37 37.17 -10.67 15.06
CA THR A 37 37.29 -10.29 13.65
C THR A 37 36.33 -9.12 13.41
N ASN A 38 36.87 -7.90 13.30
CA ASN A 38 36.11 -6.73 12.86
C ASN A 38 35.59 -7.01 11.45
N ARG A 39 34.35 -7.53 11.34
CA ARG A 39 33.60 -7.43 10.09
C ARG A 39 33.43 -5.94 9.84
N ALA A 40 34.18 -5.41 8.87
CA ALA A 40 34.00 -4.06 8.40
C ALA A 40 32.50 -3.86 8.09
N VAL A 41 31.87 -2.89 8.74
CA VAL A 41 30.52 -2.48 8.38
C VAL A 41 30.61 -2.00 6.94
N ALA A 42 30.00 -2.72 6.02
CA ALA A 42 29.96 -2.30 4.63
C ALA A 42 29.21 -0.96 4.56
N ASN A 43 29.88 0.09 4.12
CA ASN A 43 29.28 1.41 3.93
C ASN A 43 28.44 1.39 2.64
N TYR A 44 27.16 1.07 2.76
CA TYR A 44 26.21 1.17 1.65
C TYR A 44 25.70 2.60 1.49
N ASN A 45 25.53 3.06 0.25
CA ASN A 45 24.89 4.33 -0.04
C ASN A 45 23.37 4.19 0.05
N TYR A 46 22.83 4.22 1.27
CA TYR A 46 21.38 4.08 1.51
C TYR A 46 20.55 5.21 0.90
N ALA A 47 21.14 6.41 0.68
CA ALA A 47 20.44 7.49 -0.01
C ALA A 47 20.17 7.16 -1.48
N ASP A 48 21.13 6.53 -2.16
CA ASP A 48 20.97 6.06 -3.54
C ASP A 48 20.00 4.89 -3.64
N VAL A 49 20.09 3.92 -2.71
CA VAL A 49 19.14 2.80 -2.62
C VAL A 49 17.71 3.30 -2.41
N PHE A 50 17.53 4.24 -1.49
CA PHE A 50 16.22 4.83 -1.19
C PHE A 50 15.61 5.58 -2.38
N ALA A 51 16.39 6.42 -3.06
CA ALA A 51 15.89 7.14 -4.24
C ALA A 51 15.51 6.16 -5.37
N LYS A 52 16.32 5.12 -5.58
CA LYS A 52 16.07 4.11 -6.62
C LYS A 52 14.91 3.17 -6.31
N SER A 53 14.68 2.82 -5.04
CA SER A 53 13.52 2.02 -4.65
C SER A 53 12.20 2.75 -4.92
N ILE A 54 12.21 4.08 -4.90
CA ILE A 54 11.05 4.91 -5.26
C ILE A 54 10.93 5.01 -6.78
N LEU A 55 12.05 5.29 -7.48
CA LEU A 55 12.10 5.34 -8.94
C LEU A 55 11.60 4.06 -9.61
N PHE A 56 11.80 2.90 -8.97
CA PHE A 56 11.30 1.61 -9.46
C PHE A 56 9.82 1.63 -9.83
N TYR A 57 8.96 2.30 -9.07
CA TYR A 57 7.53 2.34 -9.38
C TYR A 57 7.22 3.09 -10.67
N GLU A 58 8.03 4.09 -11.05
CA GLU A 58 7.88 4.77 -12.35
C GLU A 58 8.16 3.82 -13.53
N ALA A 59 8.95 2.77 -13.33
CA ALA A 59 9.20 1.76 -14.36
C ALA A 59 7.98 0.88 -14.64
N ASN A 60 7.03 0.78 -13.70
CA ASN A 60 5.83 -0.05 -13.78
C ASN A 60 4.54 0.76 -13.89
N TRP A 61 4.64 2.09 -14.00
CA TRP A 61 3.51 2.99 -14.17
C TRP A 61 2.67 2.60 -15.39
N CYS A 62 1.37 2.39 -15.26
CA CYS A 62 0.47 2.08 -16.36
C CYS A 62 -0.43 3.29 -16.67
N GLY A 63 -0.88 3.44 -17.92
CA GLY A 63 -1.84 4.47 -18.31
C GLY A 63 -1.31 5.48 -19.33
N PRO A 64 -2.15 6.47 -19.71
CA PRO A 64 -1.81 7.48 -20.72
C PRO A 64 -0.64 8.38 -20.31
N ASP A 65 -0.43 8.56 -19.01
CA ASP A 65 0.58 9.42 -18.41
C ASP A 65 1.89 8.67 -18.07
N ALA A 66 2.00 7.38 -18.41
CA ALA A 66 3.16 6.56 -18.06
C ALA A 66 4.50 7.03 -18.69
N GLY A 67 4.46 7.94 -19.66
CA GLY A 67 5.64 8.63 -20.21
C GLY A 67 5.99 9.96 -19.54
N GLU A 68 5.18 10.44 -18.60
CA GLU A 68 5.34 11.73 -17.90
C GLU A 68 6.13 11.58 -16.59
N ASN A 69 7.18 10.76 -16.60
CA ASN A 69 8.01 10.48 -15.43
C ASN A 69 9.52 10.59 -15.74
N ARG A 70 10.38 10.20 -14.81
CA ARG A 70 11.85 10.39 -14.93
C ARG A 70 12.51 9.40 -15.88
N LEU A 71 11.81 8.38 -16.36
CA LEU A 71 12.33 7.31 -17.19
C LEU A 71 11.98 7.54 -18.66
N ALA A 72 12.93 8.08 -19.43
CA ALA A 72 12.73 8.46 -20.85
C ALA A 72 12.40 7.29 -21.80
N TRP A 73 12.47 6.05 -21.33
CA TRP A 73 12.17 4.84 -22.11
C TRP A 73 10.76 4.29 -21.85
N ARG A 74 10.01 4.86 -20.91
CA ARG A 74 8.59 4.57 -20.70
C ARG A 74 7.72 5.52 -21.51
N GLY A 75 6.56 5.05 -21.95
CA GLY A 75 5.57 5.83 -22.66
C GLY A 75 4.13 5.44 -22.32
N PRO A 76 3.13 6.13 -22.90
CA PRO A 76 1.73 5.80 -22.73
C PRO A 76 1.43 4.34 -23.09
N CYS A 77 0.73 3.63 -22.23
CA CYS A 77 0.36 2.24 -22.44
C CYS A 77 -1.05 1.94 -21.92
N HIS A 78 -1.67 0.90 -22.49
CA HIS A 78 -2.94 0.34 -22.02
C HIS A 78 -4.06 1.39 -21.79
N THR A 79 -4.10 2.40 -22.65
CA THR A 79 -4.97 3.59 -22.51
C THR A 79 -6.46 3.32 -22.71
N GLY A 80 -6.84 2.07 -22.99
CA GLY A 80 -8.22 1.63 -23.17
C GLY A 80 -8.70 0.66 -22.09
N ASP A 81 -7.91 0.43 -21.04
CA ASP A 81 -8.30 -0.40 -19.89
C ASP A 81 -9.64 0.11 -19.30
N GLY A 82 -10.59 -0.79 -19.06
CA GLY A 82 -11.93 -0.47 -18.53
C GLY A 82 -13.01 -0.21 -19.59
N SER A 83 -12.64 -0.04 -20.86
CA SER A 83 -13.61 0.25 -21.94
C SER A 83 -14.64 -0.86 -22.14
N ASP A 84 -14.30 -2.11 -21.82
CA ASP A 84 -15.19 -3.27 -21.86
C ASP A 84 -16.32 -3.23 -20.82
N VAL A 85 -16.13 -2.47 -19.73
CA VAL A 85 -17.15 -2.22 -18.69
C VAL A 85 -17.67 -0.78 -18.71
N GLY A 86 -17.30 0.03 -19.72
CA GLY A 86 -17.75 1.41 -19.88
C GLY A 86 -17.15 2.39 -18.88
N LEU A 87 -15.96 2.11 -18.34
CA LEU A 87 -15.23 2.96 -17.40
C LEU A 87 -13.85 3.32 -17.97
N ASP A 88 -13.26 4.39 -17.44
CA ASP A 88 -11.83 4.64 -17.61
C ASP A 88 -11.09 4.01 -16.43
N LEU A 89 -10.48 2.85 -16.67
CA LEU A 89 -9.66 2.14 -15.70
C LEU A 89 -8.18 2.12 -16.15
N ALA A 90 -7.77 3.07 -17.00
CA ALA A 90 -6.36 3.33 -17.23
C ALA A 90 -5.69 3.87 -15.95
N GLY A 91 -4.37 3.75 -15.85
CA GLY A 91 -3.65 4.06 -14.61
C GLY A 91 -3.25 2.82 -13.82
N GLY A 92 -2.84 3.04 -12.57
CA GLY A 92 -2.31 2.00 -11.68
C GLY A 92 -0.92 1.52 -12.12
N PHE A 93 -0.52 0.36 -11.63
CA PHE A 93 0.81 -0.20 -11.89
C PHE A 93 0.73 -1.61 -12.46
N HIS A 94 1.60 -1.90 -13.42
CA HIS A 94 1.95 -3.26 -13.80
C HIS A 94 2.56 -3.98 -12.61
N ASP A 95 2.15 -5.21 -12.38
CA ASP A 95 2.42 -5.92 -11.14
C ASP A 95 3.91 -6.25 -10.93
N ALA A 96 4.54 -6.87 -11.93
CA ALA A 96 5.93 -7.33 -11.80
C ALA A 96 6.75 -7.06 -13.07
N GLY A 97 7.09 -8.11 -13.81
CA GLY A 97 7.71 -8.01 -15.15
C GLY A 97 6.71 -8.23 -16.28
N ASP A 98 5.45 -8.45 -15.94
CA ASP A 98 4.29 -8.57 -16.81
C ASP A 98 3.52 -7.23 -16.84
N HIS A 99 2.34 -7.20 -17.46
CA HIS A 99 1.54 -5.98 -17.56
C HIS A 99 0.14 -6.09 -16.94
N VAL A 100 -0.19 -7.20 -16.28
CA VAL A 100 -1.45 -7.33 -15.54
C VAL A 100 -1.45 -6.37 -14.35
N LYS A 101 -2.64 -5.85 -14.04
CA LYS A 101 -2.88 -5.06 -12.83
C LYS A 101 -3.62 -5.94 -11.83
N PHE A 102 -2.91 -6.60 -10.92
CA PHE A 102 -3.50 -7.48 -9.89
C PHE A 102 -3.89 -6.71 -8.63
N GLY A 103 -5.09 -6.94 -8.11
CA GLY A 103 -5.67 -6.10 -7.04
C GLY A 103 -4.98 -6.22 -5.69
N VAL A 104 -4.79 -7.46 -5.21
CA VAL A 104 -4.18 -7.73 -3.89
C VAL A 104 -2.76 -7.16 -3.76
N PRO A 105 -1.79 -7.51 -4.63
CA PRO A 105 -0.44 -6.96 -4.51
C PRO A 105 -0.39 -5.45 -4.72
N GLN A 106 -1.26 -4.89 -5.54
CA GLN A 106 -1.32 -3.45 -5.78
C GLN A 106 -1.82 -2.68 -4.55
N GLY A 107 -2.87 -3.17 -3.88
CA GLY A 107 -3.35 -2.63 -2.60
C GLY A 107 -2.32 -2.76 -1.48
N TYR A 108 -1.62 -3.91 -1.42
CA TYR A 108 -0.51 -4.13 -0.49
C TYR A 108 0.63 -3.13 -0.71
N ALA A 109 1.10 -2.97 -1.95
CA ALA A 109 2.19 -2.04 -2.28
C ALA A 109 1.81 -0.59 -1.92
N ALA A 110 0.62 -0.14 -2.35
CA ALA A 110 0.14 1.21 -2.09
C ALA A 110 0.03 1.51 -0.58
N SER A 111 -0.57 0.61 0.20
CA SER A 111 -0.71 0.80 1.65
C SER A 111 0.62 0.69 2.39
N THR A 112 1.53 -0.18 1.96
CA THR A 112 2.86 -0.30 2.57
C THR A 112 3.71 0.95 2.33
N LEU A 113 3.70 1.49 1.09
CA LEU A 113 4.37 2.75 0.77
C LEU A 113 3.75 3.93 1.51
N GLY A 114 2.42 3.95 1.62
CA GLY A 114 1.68 4.96 2.36
C GLY A 114 2.05 4.93 3.84
N TRP A 115 2.15 3.75 4.43
CA TRP A 115 2.59 3.57 5.81
C TRP A 115 4.03 4.04 6.01
N ALA A 116 4.95 3.66 5.11
CA ALA A 116 6.34 4.10 5.17
C ALA A 116 6.45 5.64 5.13
N TYR A 117 5.67 6.30 4.27
CA TYR A 117 5.63 7.77 4.24
C TYR A 117 5.03 8.36 5.52
N TYR A 118 3.97 7.75 6.06
CA TYR A 118 3.35 8.19 7.31
C TYR A 118 4.34 8.18 8.48
N GLU A 119 5.09 7.08 8.66
CA GLU A 119 6.04 6.92 9.76
C GLU A 119 7.29 7.80 9.62
N TYR A 120 7.79 7.97 8.39
CA TYR A 120 9.09 8.58 8.13
C TYR A 120 9.01 9.83 7.25
N LYS A 121 7.90 10.58 7.30
CA LYS A 121 7.63 11.77 6.47
C LYS A 121 8.79 12.77 6.46
N ASP A 122 9.40 13.01 7.62
CA ASP A 122 10.54 13.90 7.81
C ASP A 122 11.77 13.45 7.03
N VAL A 123 12.04 12.14 6.97
CA VAL A 123 13.13 11.55 6.18
C VAL A 123 12.86 11.73 4.68
N PHE A 124 11.64 11.47 4.21
CA PHE A 124 11.27 11.70 2.81
C PHE A 124 11.49 13.16 2.40
N GLN A 125 11.06 14.11 3.23
CA GLN A 125 11.26 15.54 3.00
C GLN A 125 12.74 15.93 3.02
N ALA A 126 13.49 15.50 4.04
CA ALA A 126 14.91 15.82 4.19
C ALA A 126 15.77 15.25 3.05
N LYS A 127 15.32 14.18 2.38
CA LYS A 127 15.99 13.57 1.22
C LYS A 127 15.41 13.99 -0.13
N GLY A 128 14.44 14.92 -0.15
CA GLY A 128 13.79 15.39 -1.37
C GLY A 128 13.08 14.28 -2.15
N GLN A 129 12.59 13.25 -1.46
CA GLN A 129 11.87 12.13 -2.05
C GLN A 129 10.35 12.17 -1.81
N ASP A 130 9.88 13.12 -0.99
CA ASP A 130 8.47 13.28 -0.64
C ASP A 130 7.59 13.56 -1.87
N GLY A 131 8.02 14.44 -2.77
CA GLY A 131 7.29 14.74 -4.00
C GLY A 131 7.09 13.51 -4.88
N TYR A 132 8.12 12.68 -5.04
CA TYR A 132 8.07 11.46 -5.85
C TYR A 132 7.22 10.38 -5.20
N MET A 133 7.40 10.12 -3.90
CA MET A 133 6.61 9.14 -3.18
C MET A 133 5.11 9.49 -3.20
N LEU A 134 4.77 10.75 -2.91
CA LEU A 134 3.39 11.20 -2.95
C LEU A 134 2.78 11.14 -4.35
N ASN A 135 3.57 11.32 -5.41
CA ASN A 135 3.10 11.16 -6.79
C ASN A 135 2.77 9.70 -7.10
N ILE A 136 3.64 8.77 -6.70
CA ILE A 136 3.41 7.31 -6.83
C ILE A 136 2.15 6.90 -6.06
N LEU A 137 2.01 7.34 -4.81
CA LEU A 137 0.82 7.07 -3.99
C LEU A 137 -0.45 7.62 -4.63
N LYS A 138 -0.39 8.83 -5.19
CA LYS A 138 -1.53 9.43 -5.89
C LYS A 138 -1.94 8.61 -7.11
N HIS A 139 -0.99 8.07 -7.87
CA HIS A 139 -1.31 7.22 -9.02
C HIS A 139 -2.01 5.92 -8.62
N PHE A 140 -1.59 5.31 -7.51
CA PHE A 140 -2.31 4.16 -6.94
C PHE A 140 -3.74 4.55 -6.55
N THR A 141 -3.92 5.67 -5.84
CA THR A 141 -5.24 6.04 -5.33
C THR A 141 -6.17 6.57 -6.40
N ASP A 142 -5.68 7.26 -7.43
CA ASP A 142 -6.48 7.63 -8.60
C ASP A 142 -7.08 6.39 -9.27
N TYR A 143 -6.26 5.34 -9.44
CA TYR A 143 -6.72 4.05 -9.97
C TYR A 143 -7.75 3.39 -9.05
N PHE A 144 -7.53 3.33 -7.74
CA PHE A 144 -8.51 2.74 -6.82
C PHE A 144 -9.84 3.51 -6.76
N LEU A 145 -9.80 4.84 -6.87
CA LEU A 145 -10.98 5.69 -6.95
C LEU A 145 -11.79 5.40 -8.22
N ALA A 146 -11.12 5.30 -9.37
CA ALA A 146 -11.76 4.94 -10.64
C ALA A 146 -12.34 3.52 -10.61
N SER A 147 -11.62 2.58 -9.98
CA SER A 147 -12.01 1.19 -9.82
C SER A 147 -13.19 0.96 -8.87
N PHE A 148 -13.58 1.94 -8.04
CA PHE A 148 -14.71 1.85 -7.11
C PHE A 148 -15.85 2.83 -7.49
N PRO A 149 -16.54 2.61 -8.63
CA PRO A 149 -17.49 3.58 -9.19
C PRO A 149 -18.75 3.77 -8.33
N ASN A 150 -19.09 2.80 -7.47
CA ASN A 150 -20.26 2.85 -6.60
C ASN A 150 -20.06 1.94 -5.37
N SER A 151 -20.97 2.01 -4.40
CA SER A 151 -20.87 1.29 -3.11
C SER A 151 -20.88 -0.23 -3.18
N THR A 152 -21.09 -0.84 -4.34
CA THR A 152 -21.28 -2.29 -4.53
C THR A 152 -20.44 -2.88 -5.67
N THR A 153 -19.49 -2.13 -6.22
CA THR A 153 -18.68 -2.59 -7.35
C THR A 153 -17.25 -2.11 -7.20
N PHE A 154 -16.29 -3.04 -7.17
CA PHE A 154 -14.86 -2.74 -7.17
C PHE A 154 -14.11 -3.57 -8.21
N HIS A 155 -13.56 -2.92 -9.23
CA HIS A 155 -12.76 -3.56 -10.27
C HIS A 155 -11.31 -3.69 -9.81
N TYR A 156 -10.87 -4.90 -9.54
CA TYR A 156 -9.58 -5.12 -8.90
C TYR A 156 -8.59 -5.87 -9.79
N GLN A 157 -8.99 -6.31 -10.99
CA GLN A 157 -8.03 -6.85 -11.96
C GLN A 157 -8.32 -6.41 -13.38
N CYS A 158 -7.28 -5.93 -14.07
CA CYS A 158 -7.29 -5.67 -15.50
C CYS A 158 -6.15 -6.44 -16.18
N GLY A 159 -6.49 -7.17 -17.24
CA GLY A 159 -5.62 -8.16 -17.86
C GLY A 159 -5.90 -9.59 -17.37
N ASP A 160 -5.74 -10.54 -18.29
CA ASP A 160 -5.72 -11.98 -18.01
C ASP A 160 -4.26 -12.44 -18.01
N GLY A 161 -3.78 -13.01 -16.90
CA GLY A 161 -2.36 -13.37 -16.77
C GLY A 161 -1.89 -14.41 -17.78
N THR A 162 -2.75 -15.38 -18.14
CA THR A 162 -2.39 -16.37 -19.17
C THR A 162 -2.14 -15.71 -20.53
N THR A 163 -3.04 -14.80 -20.92
CA THR A 163 -2.94 -14.05 -22.17
C THR A 163 -1.77 -13.06 -22.14
N ASP A 164 -1.62 -12.33 -21.05
CA ASP A 164 -0.56 -11.32 -20.88
C ASP A 164 0.83 -11.94 -20.94
N HIS A 165 1.05 -13.05 -20.23
CA HIS A 165 2.35 -13.75 -20.16
C HIS A 165 2.73 -14.48 -21.46
N SER A 166 1.80 -14.58 -22.41
CA SER A 166 2.11 -15.05 -23.78
C SER A 166 2.76 -13.98 -24.65
N TYR A 167 2.79 -12.72 -24.19
CA TYR A 167 3.43 -11.59 -24.86
C TYR A 167 4.75 -11.23 -24.18
N TRP A 168 5.79 -11.03 -24.97
CA TRP A 168 7.09 -10.55 -24.50
C TRP A 168 7.51 -9.31 -25.30
N GLY A 169 7.39 -8.14 -24.70
CA GLY A 169 7.68 -6.87 -25.33
C GLY A 169 7.30 -5.69 -24.45
N PRO A 170 7.54 -4.45 -24.91
CA PRO A 170 7.21 -3.26 -24.14
C PRO A 170 5.69 -3.03 -24.02
N PRO A 171 5.18 -2.53 -22.89
CA PRO A 171 3.75 -2.34 -22.66
C PRO A 171 3.10 -1.39 -23.68
N GLU A 172 3.86 -0.42 -24.19
CA GLU A 172 3.43 0.56 -25.18
C GLU A 172 3.05 -0.07 -26.54
N LEU A 173 3.52 -1.30 -26.80
CA LEU A 173 3.26 -2.04 -28.05
C LEU A 173 2.38 -3.28 -27.86
N GLN A 174 1.89 -3.53 -26.64
CA GLN A 174 1.07 -4.70 -26.36
C GLN A 174 -0.33 -4.56 -26.98
N LYS A 175 -0.73 -5.55 -27.79
CA LYS A 175 -2.03 -5.60 -28.47
C LYS A 175 -2.91 -6.76 -28.02
N THR A 176 -2.47 -7.52 -27.03
CA THR A 176 -3.27 -8.62 -26.45
C THR A 176 -4.52 -8.06 -25.78
N SER A 177 -5.55 -8.91 -25.66
CA SER A 177 -6.76 -8.53 -24.92
C SER A 177 -6.43 -8.26 -23.46
N ARG A 178 -7.04 -7.21 -22.90
CA ARG A 178 -6.87 -6.81 -21.49
C ARG A 178 -8.24 -6.56 -20.85
N PRO A 179 -9.00 -7.62 -20.56
CA PRO A 179 -10.33 -7.48 -19.99
C PRO A 179 -10.25 -6.92 -18.57
N THR A 180 -11.30 -6.22 -18.14
CA THR A 180 -11.58 -5.95 -16.72
C THR A 180 -12.05 -7.26 -16.08
N LEU A 181 -11.10 -8.14 -15.81
CA LEU A 181 -11.36 -9.57 -15.65
C LEU A 181 -12.09 -9.91 -14.36
N TYR A 182 -11.70 -9.27 -13.25
CA TYR A 182 -12.31 -9.55 -11.96
C TYR A 182 -12.84 -8.30 -11.28
N THR A 183 -14.07 -8.45 -10.80
CA THR A 183 -14.87 -7.39 -10.17
C THR A 183 -15.51 -7.93 -8.91
N ALA A 184 -15.27 -7.24 -7.80
CA ALA A 184 -15.93 -7.52 -6.55
C ALA A 184 -17.35 -6.97 -6.58
N THR A 185 -18.32 -7.82 -6.23
CA THR A 185 -19.74 -7.48 -6.10
C THR A 185 -20.33 -8.15 -4.86
N PRO A 186 -21.56 -7.83 -4.43
CA PRO A 186 -22.23 -8.57 -3.36
C PRO A 186 -22.30 -10.09 -3.58
N SER A 187 -22.38 -10.53 -4.84
CA SER A 187 -22.42 -11.96 -5.22
C SER A 187 -21.04 -12.58 -5.46
N THR A 188 -20.02 -11.76 -5.70
CA THR A 188 -18.62 -12.18 -5.95
C THR A 188 -17.67 -11.32 -5.11
N PRO A 189 -17.69 -11.45 -3.76
CA PRO A 189 -16.94 -10.58 -2.88
C PRO A 189 -15.42 -10.82 -2.94
N ALA A 190 -14.63 -9.78 -2.63
CA ALA A 190 -13.17 -9.80 -2.59
C ALA A 190 -12.65 -8.87 -1.47
N SER A 191 -12.86 -9.28 -0.22
CA SER A 191 -12.58 -8.50 0.98
C SER A 191 -11.10 -8.19 1.19
N ASP A 192 -10.23 -9.11 0.79
CA ASP A 192 -8.78 -8.96 0.76
C ASP A 192 -8.34 -7.83 -0.19
N ALA A 193 -8.75 -7.90 -1.47
CA ALA A 193 -8.43 -6.87 -2.45
C ALA A 193 -9.04 -5.51 -2.08
N ALA A 194 -10.32 -5.49 -1.69
CA ALA A 194 -11.02 -4.26 -1.30
C ALA A 194 -10.47 -3.67 0.02
N GLY A 195 -10.11 -4.51 0.99
CA GLY A 195 -9.49 -4.09 2.25
C GLY A 195 -8.14 -3.45 2.04
N GLY A 196 -7.26 -4.05 1.23
CA GLY A 196 -5.96 -3.47 0.89
C GLY A 196 -6.07 -2.10 0.21
N ALA A 197 -6.97 -1.95 -0.75
CA ALA A 197 -7.23 -0.66 -1.41
C ALA A 197 -7.86 0.37 -0.44
N ALA A 198 -8.75 -0.05 0.47
CA ALA A 198 -9.33 0.83 1.48
C ALA A 198 -8.26 1.36 2.45
N ALA A 199 -7.32 0.50 2.88
CA ALA A 199 -6.18 0.90 3.71
C ALA A 199 -5.30 1.94 3.00
N ALA A 200 -4.98 1.71 1.72
CA ALA A 200 -4.19 2.64 0.91
C ALA A 200 -4.85 4.02 0.77
N LEU A 201 -6.16 4.05 0.50
CA LEU A 201 -6.94 5.30 0.41
C LEU A 201 -7.02 6.03 1.76
N ALA A 202 -7.18 5.31 2.87
CA ALA A 202 -7.17 5.90 4.22
C ALA A 202 -5.81 6.54 4.53
N LEU A 203 -4.71 5.83 4.25
CA LEU A 203 -3.35 6.36 4.38
C LEU A 203 -3.11 7.61 3.54
N MET A 204 -3.55 7.59 2.27
CA MET A 204 -3.43 8.75 1.39
C MET A 204 -4.19 9.96 1.94
N SER A 205 -5.36 9.75 2.54
CA SER A 205 -6.11 10.85 3.16
C SER A 205 -5.34 11.55 4.28
N VAL A 206 -4.55 10.81 5.05
CA VAL A 206 -3.72 11.39 6.12
C VAL A 206 -2.47 12.05 5.54
N ASN A 207 -1.78 11.34 4.65
CA ASN A 207 -0.49 11.78 4.11
C ASN A 207 -0.60 12.99 3.17
N TYR A 208 -1.74 13.17 2.51
CA TYR A 208 -1.95 14.20 1.49
C TYR A 208 -2.75 15.41 1.99
N ALA A 209 -3.27 15.38 3.23
CA ALA A 209 -4.16 16.43 3.77
C ALA A 209 -3.55 17.85 3.72
N ASP A 210 -2.24 17.98 3.99
CA ASP A 210 -1.53 19.26 3.96
C ASP A 210 -1.29 19.79 2.53
N ARG A 211 -1.38 18.91 1.53
CA ARG A 211 -1.08 19.21 0.13
C ARG A 211 -2.33 19.48 -0.69
N ASP A 212 -3.34 18.64 -0.52
CA ASP A 212 -4.67 18.80 -1.10
C ASP A 212 -5.72 18.15 -0.19
N SER A 213 -6.32 18.97 0.67
CA SER A 213 -7.33 18.52 1.62
C SER A 213 -8.62 18.01 0.93
N ALA A 214 -8.93 18.50 -0.27
CA ALA A 214 -10.12 18.07 -0.99
C ALA A 214 -9.92 16.67 -1.56
N TYR A 215 -8.78 16.41 -2.20
CA TYR A 215 -8.43 15.06 -2.67
C TYR A 215 -8.30 14.07 -1.50
N ALA A 216 -7.68 14.49 -0.40
CA ALA A 216 -7.61 13.69 0.82
C ALA A 216 -9.00 13.28 1.35
N ALA A 217 -9.97 14.21 1.35
CA ALA A 217 -11.35 13.92 1.74
C ALA A 217 -12.06 12.95 0.78
N THR A 218 -11.79 13.06 -0.53
CA THR A 218 -12.26 12.09 -1.54
C THR A 218 -11.72 10.70 -1.25
N CYS A 219 -10.41 10.57 -0.98
CA CYS A 219 -9.78 9.30 -0.63
C CYS A 219 -10.40 8.71 0.65
N LEU A 220 -10.59 9.51 1.70
CA LEU A 220 -11.20 9.04 2.95
C LEU A 220 -12.64 8.56 2.74
N THR A 221 -13.42 9.27 1.91
CA THR A 221 -14.80 8.87 1.60
C THR A 221 -14.82 7.52 0.88
N ALA A 222 -13.97 7.34 -0.12
CA ALA A 222 -13.84 6.07 -0.82
C ALA A 222 -13.31 4.95 0.09
N ALA A 223 -12.33 5.22 0.95
CA ALA A 223 -11.81 4.27 1.92
C ALA A 223 -12.91 3.72 2.84
N ARG A 224 -13.77 4.61 3.36
CA ARG A 224 -14.93 4.22 4.19
C ARG A 224 -15.92 3.36 3.40
N GLY A 225 -16.22 3.74 2.16
CA GLY A 225 -17.14 3.00 1.30
C GLY A 225 -16.62 1.61 0.95
N LEU A 226 -15.36 1.51 0.54
CA LEU A 226 -14.73 0.27 0.14
C LEU A 226 -14.51 -0.69 1.32
N TYR A 227 -14.13 -0.15 2.49
CA TYR A 227 -14.08 -0.93 3.72
C TYR A 227 -15.47 -1.46 4.14
N THR A 228 -16.50 -0.62 4.04
CA THR A 228 -17.88 -1.05 4.33
C THR A 228 -18.29 -2.18 3.40
N PHE A 229 -18.04 -2.04 2.10
CA PHE A 229 -18.26 -3.10 1.12
C PHE A 229 -17.53 -4.39 1.50
N ALA A 230 -16.22 -4.32 1.78
CA ALA A 230 -15.37 -5.47 2.10
C ALA A 230 -15.82 -6.19 3.39
N LYS A 231 -16.25 -5.42 4.40
CA LYS A 231 -16.73 -5.95 5.69
C LYS A 231 -18.11 -6.59 5.57
N THR A 232 -19.00 -5.99 4.76
CA THR A 232 -20.38 -6.45 4.57
C THR A 232 -20.46 -7.68 3.66
N TYR A 233 -19.73 -7.68 2.55
CA TYR A 233 -19.72 -8.78 1.59
C TYR A 233 -18.37 -9.50 1.66
N ARG A 234 -18.35 -10.60 2.43
CA ARG A 234 -17.12 -11.30 2.79
C ARG A 234 -16.73 -12.39 1.79
N GLY A 235 -15.50 -12.34 1.28
CA GLY A 235 -14.95 -13.39 0.43
C GLY A 235 -13.53 -13.08 -0.04
N LEU A 236 -12.91 -14.05 -0.70
CA LEU A 236 -11.56 -13.95 -1.23
C LEU A 236 -11.60 -13.51 -2.69
N SER A 237 -10.61 -12.72 -3.08
CA SER A 237 -10.39 -12.35 -4.47
C SER A 237 -10.00 -13.56 -5.34
N GLU A 238 -10.48 -13.54 -6.58
CA GLU A 238 -9.96 -14.35 -7.69
C GLU A 238 -8.73 -13.69 -8.32
N SER A 239 -7.77 -14.47 -8.81
CA SER A 239 -6.57 -13.91 -9.45
C SER A 239 -6.06 -14.73 -10.64
N GLY A 240 -6.89 -15.64 -11.17
CA GLY A 240 -6.48 -16.52 -12.27
C GLY A 240 -5.39 -17.53 -11.90
N GLY A 241 -5.13 -17.73 -10.60
CA GLY A 241 -4.12 -18.66 -10.08
C GLY A 241 -2.74 -18.05 -9.81
N PHE A 242 -2.56 -16.74 -9.99
CA PHE A 242 -1.27 -16.07 -9.76
C PHE A 242 -1.09 -15.60 -8.32
N TYR A 243 -2.12 -14.99 -7.74
CA TYR A 243 -2.12 -14.44 -6.38
C TYR A 243 -3.26 -15.07 -5.57
N GLY A 244 -3.14 -16.37 -5.26
CA GLY A 244 -4.13 -17.09 -4.48
C GLY A 244 -4.18 -16.57 -3.04
N SER A 245 -5.33 -16.02 -2.63
CA SER A 245 -5.53 -15.54 -1.27
C SER A 245 -6.02 -16.66 -0.34
N THR A 246 -5.66 -16.59 0.94
CA THR A 246 -6.05 -17.59 1.96
C THR A 246 -6.75 -16.97 3.17
N GLY A 247 -6.89 -15.65 3.19
CA GLY A 247 -7.47 -14.89 4.29
C GLY A 247 -7.87 -13.50 3.82
N TYR A 248 -8.76 -12.86 4.60
CA TYR A 248 -9.15 -11.46 4.40
C TYR A 248 -9.34 -10.72 5.73
N LEU A 249 -9.32 -11.43 6.86
CA LEU A 249 -9.54 -10.80 8.18
C LEU A 249 -8.38 -9.87 8.54
N ASP A 250 -7.18 -10.23 8.10
CA ASP A 250 -5.97 -9.42 8.18
C ASP A 250 -6.08 -8.14 7.36
N GLU A 251 -6.55 -8.19 6.11
CA GLU A 251 -6.79 -6.98 5.31
C GLU A 251 -7.92 -6.10 5.91
N LEU A 252 -8.97 -6.70 6.44
CA LEU A 252 -10.04 -5.97 7.12
C LEU A 252 -9.54 -5.30 8.41
N CYS A 253 -8.71 -5.98 9.21
CA CYS A 253 -8.02 -5.39 10.35
C CYS A 253 -7.13 -4.23 9.90
N TRP A 254 -6.32 -4.42 8.86
CA TRP A 254 -5.40 -3.42 8.35
C TRP A 254 -6.13 -2.15 7.87
N ALA A 255 -7.20 -2.31 7.11
CA ALA A 255 -8.04 -1.19 6.69
C ALA A 255 -8.69 -0.46 7.87
N ALA A 256 -9.19 -1.21 8.86
CA ALA A 256 -9.78 -0.63 10.06
C ALA A 256 -8.76 0.17 10.89
N VAL A 257 -7.51 -0.30 11.00
CA VAL A 257 -6.43 0.45 11.67
C VAL A 257 -6.24 1.81 11.02
N TRP A 258 -6.12 1.88 9.70
CA TRP A 258 -5.89 3.15 9.02
C TRP A 258 -7.10 4.07 9.00
N LEU A 259 -8.31 3.51 8.95
CA LEU A 259 -9.53 4.29 9.12
C LEU A 259 -9.66 4.83 10.55
N TYR A 260 -9.26 4.06 11.57
CA TYR A 260 -9.18 4.56 12.93
C TYR A 260 -8.18 5.72 13.05
N VAL A 261 -6.96 5.55 12.52
CA VAL A 261 -5.93 6.60 12.51
C VAL A 261 -6.43 7.87 11.81
N ALA A 262 -7.10 7.73 10.66
CA ALA A 262 -7.58 8.86 9.88
C ALA A 262 -8.79 9.59 10.50
N THR A 263 -9.55 8.96 11.40
CA THR A 263 -10.87 9.47 11.82
C THR A 263 -11.06 9.58 13.33
N GLY A 264 -10.33 8.81 14.12
CA GLY A 264 -10.54 8.63 15.57
C GLY A 264 -11.84 7.91 15.93
N ASP A 265 -12.58 7.35 14.96
CA ASP A 265 -13.84 6.66 15.17
C ASP A 265 -13.62 5.28 15.81
N GLN A 266 -14.10 5.12 17.05
CA GLN A 266 -13.89 3.91 17.85
C GLN A 266 -14.58 2.67 17.28
N THR A 267 -15.54 2.83 16.35
CA THR A 267 -16.18 1.68 15.69
C THR A 267 -15.17 0.81 14.94
N TYR A 268 -14.13 1.42 14.35
CA TYR A 268 -13.05 0.67 13.69
C TYR A 268 -12.19 -0.13 14.69
N MET A 269 -12.00 0.38 15.92
CA MET A 269 -11.31 -0.40 16.97
C MET A 269 -12.13 -1.62 17.38
N SER A 270 -13.44 -1.45 17.55
CA SER A 270 -14.35 -2.57 17.82
C SER A 270 -14.38 -3.59 16.67
N ASP A 271 -14.30 -3.13 15.42
CA ASP A 271 -14.17 -4.03 14.27
C ASP A 271 -12.86 -4.84 14.33
N ILE A 272 -11.71 -4.20 14.64
CA ILE A 272 -10.41 -4.89 14.79
C ILE A 272 -10.50 -5.98 15.86
N GLU A 273 -11.00 -5.65 17.06
CA GLU A 273 -11.17 -6.63 18.15
C GLU A 273 -12.08 -7.79 17.71
N GLY A 274 -13.16 -7.48 16.98
CA GLY A 274 -14.07 -8.48 16.42
C GLY A 274 -13.40 -9.42 15.42
N PHE A 275 -12.61 -8.90 14.48
CA PHE A 275 -11.90 -9.72 13.50
C PHE A 275 -10.79 -10.56 14.13
N LEU A 276 -10.06 -10.03 15.11
CA LEU A 276 -9.07 -10.79 15.88
C LEU A 276 -9.74 -11.95 16.62
N ALA A 277 -10.86 -11.70 17.30
CA ALA A 277 -11.63 -12.74 17.96
C ALA A 277 -12.17 -13.79 16.97
N GLU A 278 -12.67 -13.37 15.80
CA GLU A 278 -13.13 -14.26 14.73
C GLU A 278 -12.00 -15.17 14.20
N LYS A 279 -10.76 -14.65 14.14
CA LYS A 279 -9.57 -15.42 13.78
C LYS A 279 -9.10 -16.36 14.91
N GLY A 280 -9.67 -16.24 16.11
CA GLY A 280 -9.22 -16.97 17.30
C GLY A 280 -7.99 -16.35 17.98
N ILE A 281 -7.69 -15.08 17.69
CA ILE A 281 -6.65 -14.29 18.36
C ILE A 281 -7.32 -13.54 19.53
N THR A 282 -7.67 -14.30 20.57
CA THR A 282 -8.39 -13.79 21.75
C THR A 282 -7.49 -13.44 22.91
N ASP A 283 -6.25 -13.92 22.88
CA ASP A 283 -5.28 -13.67 23.93
C ASP A 283 -4.49 -12.42 23.58
N THR A 284 -4.47 -11.47 24.52
CA THR A 284 -3.37 -10.54 24.62
C THR A 284 -2.10 -11.38 24.59
N ASN A 285 -1.33 -11.33 23.51
CA ASN A 285 0.11 -11.46 23.62
C ASN A 285 0.50 -10.34 24.59
N THR A 286 0.46 -10.62 25.89
CA THR A 286 1.19 -9.85 26.88
C THR A 286 2.60 -9.85 26.31
N TYR A 287 3.03 -8.70 25.79
CA TYR A 287 4.44 -8.43 25.61
C TYR A 287 5.06 -8.72 26.97
N GLN A 288 5.63 -9.91 27.11
CA GLN A 288 6.42 -10.22 28.28
C GLN A 288 7.65 -9.35 28.13
N ASN A 289 7.62 -8.19 28.79
CA ASN A 289 8.82 -7.45 29.14
C ASN A 289 9.61 -8.34 30.11
N THR A 290 10.32 -9.32 29.57
CA THR A 290 11.46 -9.97 30.22
C THR A 290 12.73 -9.46 29.55
#